data_AF-A0A6B9F8K2-F1
#
_entry.id   AF-A0A6B9F8K2-F1
#
_cell.length_a   1.000
_cell.length_b   1.000
_cell.length_c   1.000
_cell.angle_alpha   90.00
_cell.angle_beta   90.00
_cell.angle_gamma   90.00
#
_symmetry.space_group_name_H-M   'P 1'
#
loop_
_entity.id
_entity.type
_entity.pdbx_description
1 polymer ?
#
loop_
_entity_poly.entity_id
_entity_poly.type
_entity_poly.pdbx_seq_one_letter_code
_entity_poly.pdbx_strand_id
1 'polypeptide(L)'
;MSAPIRGLLLAGFTLLALASTAEAQGRGPVAESGIDGFGDDGQLYQDQNGAYYVRRGDRYLPYTGRTDFVRPGPRAPAAPPPAAADFDAPPAVPARPGTAPAAEGLSPIEAAKAKAVLRAPDNEPIDYAKAYGPVADDVFPIQAFNYKKMNPAFLRQEIAYHGPYEPGTIIVDPRAHQLTLVEQNGRARRYGVGVGKQGFSWSGTATVNSKQAWPDWYPPKEMIARSPKLASEVDKLQSGLGVAGGLRNPLGARAMYLWQGNKDTLFRIHGTLEPFSIGKSVSSGCIRMINQDAIDLFSRVNVGTKVVVLN
;
A
#
# COMPACT_ATOMS: atom_id res chain seq x y z
N MET A 1 -19.16 -23.87 80.38
CA MET A 1 -18.78 -25.14 79.75
C MET A 1 -17.93 -24.83 78.54
N SER A 2 -16.67 -25.24 78.60
CA SER A 2 -15.57 -24.82 77.73
C SER A 2 -15.13 -25.96 76.82
N ALA A 3 -14.89 -25.63 75.53
CA ALA A 3 -13.98 -26.26 74.53
C ALA A 3 -14.21 -27.76 74.15
N PRO A 4 -13.71 -28.32 73.01
CA PRO A 4 -12.48 -27.98 72.25
C PRO A 4 -12.68 -27.78 70.72
N ILE A 5 -11.93 -26.88 70.06
CA ILE A 5 -10.62 -27.03 69.38
C ILE A 5 -10.58 -28.12 68.29
N ARG A 6 -10.39 -27.70 67.03
CA ARG A 6 -9.38 -28.26 66.11
C ARG A 6 -9.05 -27.26 65.00
N GLY A 7 -7.80 -26.84 64.94
CA GLY A 7 -7.26 -25.98 63.90
C GLY A 7 -6.97 -26.72 62.60
N LEU A 8 -6.85 -25.96 61.51
CA LEU A 8 -6.25 -26.42 60.28
C LEU A 8 -5.48 -25.26 59.62
N LEU A 9 -4.15 -25.42 59.57
CA LEU A 9 -3.27 -24.70 58.64
C LEU A 9 -3.74 -24.99 57.21
N LEU A 10 -3.92 -23.96 56.38
CA LEU A 10 -3.83 -24.12 54.93
C LEU A 10 -2.78 -23.15 54.37
N ALA A 11 -1.79 -23.78 53.76
CA ALA A 11 -0.69 -23.19 53.03
C ALA A 11 -1.16 -22.25 51.92
N GLY A 12 -0.36 -21.21 51.67
CA GLY A 12 -0.46 -20.40 50.48
C GLY A 12 -0.26 -21.29 49.24
N PHE A 13 -1.30 -21.38 48.41
CA PHE A 13 -1.18 -21.83 47.04
C PHE A 13 -0.97 -20.60 46.17
N THR A 14 0.29 -20.39 45.80
CA THR A 14 0.64 -19.64 44.60
C THR A 14 -0.10 -20.30 43.44
N LEU A 15 -1.07 -19.61 42.85
CA LEU A 15 -1.69 -20.05 41.60
C LEU A 15 -0.61 -19.96 40.51
N LEU A 16 0.15 -21.04 40.35
CA LEU A 16 0.88 -21.29 39.12
C LEU A 16 -0.22 -21.52 38.07
N ALA A 17 -0.44 -20.55 37.20
CA ALA A 17 -1.28 -20.74 36.03
C ALA A 17 -0.67 -21.87 35.20
N LEU A 18 -1.23 -23.07 35.32
CA LEU A 18 -1.01 -24.16 34.39
C LEU A 18 -1.64 -23.73 33.06
N ALA A 19 -0.83 -23.13 32.19
CA ALA A 19 -1.16 -22.99 30.79
C ALA A 19 -1.47 -24.40 30.27
N SER A 20 -2.74 -24.64 29.95
CA SER A 20 -3.19 -25.89 29.35
C SER A 20 -2.60 -25.95 27.94
N THR A 21 -1.47 -26.64 27.79
CA THR A 21 -0.91 -26.93 26.46
C THR A 21 -1.86 -27.88 25.74
N ALA A 22 -2.62 -27.34 24.80
CA ALA A 22 -3.43 -28.14 23.89
C ALA A 22 -2.49 -29.07 23.11
N GLU A 23 -2.52 -30.36 23.46
CA GLU A 23 -1.78 -31.40 22.76
C GLU A 23 -2.33 -31.54 21.34
N ALA A 24 -1.62 -30.98 20.37
CA ALA A 24 -1.80 -31.30 18.97
C ALA A 24 -1.37 -32.75 18.77
N GLN A 25 -2.26 -33.58 18.23
CA GLN A 25 -2.05 -35.00 17.98
C GLN A 25 -0.65 -35.28 17.39
N GLY A 26 0.24 -35.83 18.20
CA GLY A 26 1.50 -36.45 17.79
C GLY A 26 2.73 -35.55 17.58
N ARG A 27 2.66 -34.23 17.82
CA ARG A 27 3.85 -33.35 17.81
C ARG A 27 3.78 -32.36 18.98
N GLY A 28 4.92 -32.14 19.63
CA GLY A 28 5.05 -31.53 20.96
C GLY A 28 4.40 -30.15 21.16
N PRO A 29 4.51 -29.58 22.38
CA PRO A 29 3.72 -28.42 22.80
C PRO A 29 3.93 -27.20 21.88
N VAL A 30 2.83 -26.62 21.43
CA VAL A 30 2.79 -25.41 20.60
C VAL A 30 2.89 -24.18 21.51
N ALA A 31 3.74 -23.21 21.18
CA ALA A 31 3.90 -22.00 21.99
C ALA A 31 2.65 -21.10 21.90
N GLU A 32 2.16 -20.55 23.03
CA GLU A 32 0.99 -19.63 23.05
C GLU A 32 1.28 -18.24 22.47
N SER A 33 2.55 -17.87 22.31
CA SER A 33 2.91 -16.60 21.68
C SER A 33 2.85 -16.74 20.15
N GLY A 34 1.78 -16.21 19.57
CA GLY A 34 1.58 -16.19 18.13
C GLY A 34 2.39 -15.10 17.41
N ILE A 35 2.61 -15.34 16.14
CA ILE A 35 3.20 -14.44 15.13
C ILE A 35 2.05 -13.95 14.24
N ASP A 36 2.06 -12.68 13.81
CA ASP A 36 1.02 -12.14 12.93
C ASP A 36 0.84 -13.03 11.69
N GLY A 37 -0.39 -13.50 11.46
CA GLY A 37 -0.69 -14.59 10.53
C GLY A 37 -2.15 -14.65 10.06
N PHE A 38 -2.53 -15.78 9.46
CA PHE A 38 -3.81 -15.95 8.74
C PHE A 38 -4.85 -16.80 9.51
N GLY A 39 -4.69 -16.94 10.83
CA GLY A 39 -5.64 -17.59 11.73
C GLY A 39 -6.94 -16.81 11.91
N ASP A 40 -7.92 -17.38 12.61
CA ASP A 40 -9.19 -16.68 12.91
C ASP A 40 -8.95 -15.52 13.89
N ASP A 41 -7.95 -15.68 14.75
CA ASP A 41 -7.36 -14.68 15.63
C ASP A 41 -6.25 -13.86 14.96
N GLY A 42 -6.01 -14.08 13.66
CA GLY A 42 -4.95 -13.41 12.91
C GLY A 42 -3.55 -13.82 13.36
N GLN A 43 -3.38 -14.98 14.00
CA GLN A 43 -2.07 -15.46 14.45
C GLN A 43 -1.71 -16.82 13.82
N LEU A 44 -0.42 -17.04 13.63
CA LEU A 44 0.18 -18.34 13.36
C LEU A 44 0.95 -18.77 14.61
N TYR A 45 0.96 -20.07 14.87
CA TYR A 45 1.63 -20.66 16.03
C TYR A 45 2.69 -21.62 15.54
N GLN A 46 3.86 -21.60 16.16
CA GLN A 46 4.98 -22.44 15.75
C GLN A 46 5.32 -23.43 16.87
N ASP A 47 5.48 -24.71 16.52
CA ASP A 47 5.99 -25.71 17.47
C ASP A 47 7.52 -25.67 17.58
N GLN A 48 8.07 -26.43 18.53
CA GLN A 48 9.52 -26.52 18.77
C GLN A 48 10.31 -27.07 17.58
N ASN A 49 9.64 -27.76 16.65
CA ASN A 49 10.23 -28.31 15.43
C ASN A 49 10.08 -27.36 14.24
N GLY A 50 9.55 -26.16 14.45
CA GLY A 50 9.40 -25.13 13.44
C GLY A 50 8.15 -25.30 12.55
N ALA A 51 7.28 -26.27 12.82
CA ALA A 51 6.05 -26.44 12.06
C ALA A 51 4.99 -25.41 12.49
N TYR A 52 4.22 -24.92 11.52
CA TYR A 52 3.22 -23.87 11.74
C TYR A 52 1.82 -24.44 11.90
N TYR A 53 1.02 -23.79 12.73
CA TYR A 53 -0.37 -24.13 13.03
C TYR A 53 -1.23 -22.87 13.06
N VAL A 54 -2.51 -23.02 12.71
CA VAL A 54 -3.53 -21.99 12.89
C VAL A 54 -4.51 -22.43 13.98
N ARG A 55 -4.97 -21.49 14.80
CA ARG A 55 -6.00 -21.76 15.79
C ARG A 55 -7.40 -21.66 15.16
N ARG A 56 -8.25 -22.65 15.45
CA ARG A 56 -9.67 -22.72 15.07
C ARG A 56 -10.46 -23.13 16.30
N GLY A 57 -11.06 -22.15 16.99
CA GLY A 57 -11.66 -22.36 18.31
C GLY A 57 -10.59 -22.80 19.34
N ASP A 58 -10.81 -23.95 19.99
CA ASP A 58 -9.88 -24.52 20.97
C ASP A 58 -8.92 -25.56 20.38
N ARG A 59 -8.76 -25.59 19.05
CA ARG A 59 -7.89 -26.55 18.35
C ARG A 59 -6.83 -25.85 17.49
N TYR A 60 -5.65 -26.47 17.44
CA TYR A 60 -4.56 -26.09 16.54
C TYR A 60 -4.52 -27.05 15.34
N LEU A 61 -4.61 -26.51 14.13
CA LEU A 61 -4.58 -27.28 12.89
C LEU A 61 -3.26 -27.03 12.13
N PRO A 62 -2.62 -28.06 11.55
CA PRO A 62 -1.39 -27.89 10.79
C PRO A 62 -1.56 -26.93 9.62
N TYR A 63 -0.61 -26.02 9.45
CA TYR A 63 -0.60 -25.02 8.39
C TYR A 63 0.49 -25.33 7.37
N THR A 64 0.09 -25.53 6.11
CA THR A 64 0.98 -25.84 4.97
C THR A 64 1.03 -24.74 3.90
N GLY A 65 0.51 -23.54 4.21
CA GLY A 65 0.52 -22.39 3.31
C GLY A 65 1.87 -21.67 3.25
N ARG A 66 2.01 -20.65 2.39
CA ARG A 66 3.25 -19.87 2.25
C ARG A 66 3.57 -19.08 3.52
N THR A 67 4.79 -19.22 4.03
CA THR A 67 5.27 -18.63 5.29
C THR A 67 6.14 -17.38 5.09
N ASP A 68 6.26 -16.89 3.86
CA ASP A 68 7.20 -15.81 3.45
C ASP A 68 6.92 -14.43 4.09
N PHE A 69 5.87 -14.31 4.90
CA PHE A 69 5.46 -13.07 5.60
C PHE A 69 5.48 -13.20 7.12
N VAL A 70 5.97 -14.32 7.66
CA VAL A 70 6.12 -14.54 9.10
C VAL A 70 7.42 -13.92 9.60
N ARG A 71 7.34 -12.98 10.53
CA ARG A 71 8.50 -12.33 11.17
C ARG A 71 8.76 -12.96 12.54
N PRO A 72 9.93 -13.56 12.82
CA PRO A 72 10.27 -13.99 14.17
C PRO A 72 10.51 -12.78 15.09
N GLY A 73 10.15 -12.90 16.37
CA GLY A 73 10.46 -11.93 17.42
C GLY A 73 11.97 -11.76 17.67
N PRO A 74 12.38 -10.71 18.41
CA PRO A 74 13.73 -10.16 18.33
C PRO A 74 14.81 -11.06 18.93
N ARG A 75 15.93 -11.21 18.20
CA ARG A 75 17.19 -11.77 18.72
C ARG A 75 18.20 -10.63 18.93
N ALA A 76 18.96 -10.70 20.02
CA ALA A 76 19.95 -9.70 20.45
C ALA A 76 21.08 -9.46 19.42
N PRO A 77 21.82 -8.32 19.48
CA PRO A 77 22.65 -7.86 18.37
C PRO A 77 24.09 -8.39 18.40
N ALA A 78 24.63 -8.75 17.25
CA ALA A 78 26.06 -8.81 16.88
C ALA A 78 26.14 -9.22 15.39
N ALA A 79 27.07 -8.81 14.51
CA ALA A 79 28.26 -7.96 14.48
C ALA A 79 28.39 -7.43 13.01
N PRO A 80 29.36 -6.59 12.61
CA PRO A 80 29.37 -6.01 11.25
C PRO A 80 29.64 -7.08 10.18
N PRO A 81 29.13 -6.91 8.94
CA PRO A 81 29.27 -7.92 7.90
C PRO A 81 30.73 -8.03 7.41
N PRO A 82 31.22 -9.24 7.05
CA PRO A 82 32.50 -9.39 6.39
C PRO A 82 32.42 -8.91 4.93
N ALA A 83 33.59 -8.59 4.38
CA ALA A 83 33.80 -8.05 3.04
C ALA A 83 33.35 -8.99 1.91
N ALA A 84 33.12 -8.36 0.76
CA ALA A 84 32.63 -8.91 -0.50
C ALA A 84 33.26 -10.24 -0.91
N ALA A 85 32.42 -11.14 -1.44
CA ALA A 85 32.83 -12.23 -2.30
C ALA A 85 32.23 -11.99 -3.69
N ASP A 86 33.12 -11.92 -4.67
CA ASP A 86 32.83 -11.84 -6.09
C ASP A 86 31.94 -13.01 -6.55
N PHE A 87 30.90 -12.69 -7.30
CA PHE A 87 30.29 -13.65 -8.22
C PHE A 87 30.25 -13.03 -9.61
N ASP A 88 31.09 -13.64 -10.44
CA ASP A 88 31.30 -13.38 -11.84
C ASP A 88 30.08 -13.83 -12.69
N ALA A 89 29.92 -13.15 -13.83
CA ALA A 89 29.01 -13.38 -14.95
C ALA A 89 27.46 -13.20 -14.79
N PRO A 90 26.84 -12.27 -15.55
CA PRO A 90 25.39 -12.04 -15.55
C PRO A 90 24.64 -12.99 -16.50
N PRO A 91 23.43 -13.48 -16.17
CA PRO A 91 22.52 -13.95 -17.19
C PRO A 91 21.93 -12.75 -17.94
N ALA A 92 22.03 -12.81 -19.27
CA ALA A 92 21.67 -11.82 -20.27
C ALA A 92 20.50 -10.89 -19.91
N VAL A 93 20.79 -9.59 -19.85
CA VAL A 93 19.80 -8.52 -20.01
C VAL A 93 19.31 -8.58 -21.46
N PRO A 94 18.02 -8.82 -21.75
CA PRO A 94 17.53 -8.54 -23.09
C PRO A 94 17.66 -7.03 -23.34
N ALA A 95 18.43 -6.70 -24.36
CA ALA A 95 18.77 -5.34 -24.76
C ALA A 95 17.54 -4.47 -25.03
N ARG A 96 17.70 -3.16 -24.80
CA ARG A 96 16.81 -2.11 -25.33
C ARG A 96 16.55 -2.31 -26.83
N PRO A 97 15.36 -1.88 -27.27
CA PRO A 97 15.28 -0.80 -28.26
C PRO A 97 14.51 0.37 -27.62
N GLY A 98 14.89 1.65 -27.73
CA GLY A 98 15.57 2.29 -28.85
C GLY A 98 14.59 2.40 -30.01
N THR A 99 13.92 3.56 -30.13
CA THR A 99 12.77 3.89 -31.00
C THR A 99 11.40 3.44 -30.49
N ALA A 100 10.52 4.42 -30.27
CA ALA A 100 9.10 4.19 -30.08
C ALA A 100 8.56 3.47 -31.32
N PRO A 101 7.77 2.38 -31.17
CA PRO A 101 7.05 1.85 -32.30
C PRO A 101 6.00 2.89 -32.71
N ALA A 102 5.88 3.11 -34.01
CA ALA A 102 4.71 3.73 -34.60
C ALA A 102 3.45 3.01 -34.07
N ALA A 103 2.38 3.78 -33.83
CA ALA A 103 1.11 3.31 -33.29
C ALA A 103 0.33 2.44 -34.29
N GLU A 104 0.93 1.37 -34.80
CA GLU A 104 0.29 0.38 -35.66
C GLU A 104 0.02 -0.89 -34.83
N GLY A 105 -1.27 -1.17 -34.58
CA GLY A 105 -1.73 -2.40 -33.93
C GLY A 105 -2.29 -2.27 -32.50
N LEU A 106 -2.24 -1.08 -31.87
CA LEU A 106 -2.92 -0.84 -30.60
C LEU A 106 -4.42 -0.62 -30.82
N SER A 107 -5.26 -1.16 -29.93
CA SER A 107 -6.67 -0.77 -29.91
C SER A 107 -6.82 0.73 -29.64
N PRO A 108 -7.93 1.37 -30.05
CA PRO A 108 -8.14 2.79 -29.81
C PRO A 108 -8.00 3.20 -28.33
N ILE A 109 -8.40 2.33 -27.40
CA ILE A 109 -8.29 2.57 -25.96
C ILE A 109 -6.83 2.50 -25.50
N GLU A 110 -6.04 1.54 -26.00
CA GLU A 110 -4.62 1.41 -25.66
C GLU A 110 -3.80 2.58 -26.20
N ALA A 111 -4.08 3.00 -27.45
CA ALA A 111 -3.47 4.19 -28.04
C ALA A 111 -3.82 5.47 -27.24
N ALA A 112 -5.07 5.60 -26.80
CA ALA A 112 -5.51 6.71 -25.97
C ALA A 112 -4.82 6.68 -24.58
N LYS A 113 -4.72 5.51 -23.93
CA LYS A 113 -3.98 5.35 -22.67
C LYS A 113 -2.50 5.72 -22.84
N ALA A 114 -1.86 5.29 -23.93
CA ALA A 114 -0.48 5.66 -24.23
C ALA A 114 -0.32 7.18 -24.40
N LYS A 115 -1.23 7.84 -25.11
CA LYS A 115 -1.25 9.32 -25.21
C LYS A 115 -1.42 9.99 -23.84
N ALA A 116 -2.32 9.47 -23.00
CA ALA A 116 -2.58 9.99 -21.66
C ALA A 116 -1.37 9.88 -20.71
N VAL A 117 -0.45 8.95 -20.97
CA VAL A 117 0.83 8.84 -20.25
C VAL A 117 1.80 9.96 -20.62
N LEU A 118 1.74 10.44 -21.86
CA LEU A 118 2.63 11.46 -22.42
C LEU A 118 2.13 12.91 -22.21
N ARG A 119 1.08 13.11 -21.39
CA ARG A 119 0.55 14.44 -21.09
C ARG A 119 1.64 15.31 -20.43
N ALA A 120 1.87 16.49 -20.98
CA ALA A 120 2.82 17.46 -20.43
C ALA A 120 2.29 18.08 -19.12
N PRO A 121 3.18 18.43 -18.16
CA PRO A 121 2.79 19.11 -16.94
C PRO A 121 2.39 20.57 -17.18
N ASP A 122 1.40 21.04 -16.43
CA ASP A 122 0.98 22.46 -16.44
C ASP A 122 1.90 23.29 -15.55
N ASN A 123 2.81 24.06 -16.12
CA ASN A 123 3.77 24.87 -15.35
C ASN A 123 3.29 26.30 -15.06
N GLU A 124 2.04 26.63 -15.40
CA GLU A 124 1.45 27.93 -15.07
C GLU A 124 1.12 28.04 -13.58
N PRO A 125 0.97 29.27 -13.04
CA PRO A 125 0.41 29.48 -11.72
C PRO A 125 -0.93 28.75 -11.55
N ILE A 126 -1.17 28.21 -10.35
CA ILE A 126 -2.36 27.39 -10.11
C ILE A 126 -3.62 28.25 -10.21
N ASP A 127 -4.36 28.09 -11.31
CA ASP A 127 -5.76 28.48 -11.41
C ASP A 127 -6.64 27.28 -11.05
N TYR A 128 -7.37 27.37 -9.93
CA TYR A 128 -8.23 26.28 -9.48
C TYR A 128 -9.40 25.97 -10.42
N ALA A 129 -9.92 26.95 -11.17
CA ALA A 129 -11.00 26.70 -12.12
C ALA A 129 -10.51 25.85 -13.29
N LYS A 130 -9.27 26.10 -13.74
CA LYS A 130 -8.57 25.28 -14.74
C LYS A 130 -8.15 23.92 -14.15
N ALA A 131 -7.49 23.93 -12.99
CA ALA A 131 -6.91 22.74 -12.37
C ALA A 131 -7.97 21.71 -11.92
N TYR A 132 -9.14 22.16 -11.46
CA TYR A 132 -10.24 21.29 -11.00
C TYR A 132 -11.47 21.31 -11.92
N GLY A 133 -11.32 21.89 -13.11
CA GLY A 133 -12.30 21.86 -14.17
C GLY A 133 -12.46 20.48 -14.82
N PRO A 134 -13.31 20.40 -15.86
CA PRO A 134 -13.48 19.18 -16.62
C PRO A 134 -12.23 18.88 -17.46
N VAL A 135 -11.81 17.61 -17.47
CA VAL A 135 -10.74 17.12 -18.34
C VAL A 135 -11.37 16.31 -19.45
N ALA A 136 -11.64 16.97 -20.58
CA ALA A 136 -12.30 16.36 -21.75
C ALA A 136 -11.32 15.70 -22.73
N ASP A 137 -10.03 15.99 -22.60
CA ASP A 137 -8.95 15.58 -23.52
C ASP A 137 -8.21 14.29 -23.10
N ASP A 138 -8.76 13.55 -22.13
CA ASP A 138 -8.24 12.27 -21.65
C ASP A 138 -9.03 11.08 -22.25
N VAL A 139 -8.59 9.85 -22.00
CA VAL A 139 -9.23 8.61 -22.50
C VAL A 139 -10.70 8.54 -22.09
N PHE A 140 -10.98 8.90 -20.84
CA PHE A 140 -12.34 9.04 -20.33
C PHE A 140 -12.51 10.45 -19.76
N PRO A 141 -13.64 11.12 -20.04
CA PRO A 141 -13.85 12.48 -19.59
C PRO A 141 -13.98 12.53 -18.07
N ILE A 142 -13.14 13.33 -17.42
CA ILE A 142 -13.22 13.55 -15.98
C ILE A 142 -14.06 14.78 -15.74
N GLN A 143 -15.13 14.61 -14.96
CA GLN A 143 -16.01 15.72 -14.64
C GLN A 143 -15.32 16.70 -13.68
N ALA A 144 -15.68 17.97 -13.83
CA ALA A 144 -15.37 18.97 -12.82
C ALA A 144 -16.04 18.58 -11.50
N PHE A 145 -15.43 18.95 -10.38
CA PHE A 145 -16.10 18.89 -9.09
C PHE A 145 -16.04 20.27 -8.43
N ASN A 146 -16.94 20.51 -7.48
CA ASN A 146 -17.00 21.79 -6.78
C ASN A 146 -15.89 21.88 -5.72
N TYR A 147 -14.68 22.27 -6.14
CA TYR A 147 -13.53 22.44 -5.26
C TYR A 147 -13.74 23.48 -4.17
N LYS A 148 -14.67 24.44 -4.35
CA LYS A 148 -15.02 25.43 -3.33
C LYS A 148 -15.67 24.83 -2.08
N LYS A 149 -16.18 23.59 -2.17
CA LYS A 149 -16.72 22.83 -1.03
C LYS A 149 -15.65 22.00 -0.31
N MET A 150 -14.43 21.94 -0.83
CA MET A 150 -13.32 21.27 -0.15
C MET A 150 -12.60 22.20 0.82
N ASN A 151 -11.93 21.60 1.79
CA ASN A 151 -10.97 22.33 2.61
C ASN A 151 -9.82 22.82 1.71
N PRO A 152 -9.56 24.14 1.62
CA PRO A 152 -8.49 24.68 0.79
C PRO A 152 -7.10 24.14 1.13
N ALA A 153 -6.87 23.67 2.35
CA ALA A 153 -5.60 23.05 2.76
C ALA A 153 -5.28 21.75 2.01
N PHE A 154 -6.29 21.11 1.41
CA PHE A 154 -6.14 19.87 0.64
C PHE A 154 -6.24 20.09 -0.87
N LEU A 155 -6.38 21.34 -1.32
CA LEU A 155 -6.20 21.68 -2.72
C LEU A 155 -4.70 21.80 -3.03
N ARG A 156 -4.37 21.71 -4.32
CA ARG A 156 -3.02 21.81 -4.84
C ARG A 156 -2.46 23.19 -4.55
N GLN A 157 -1.25 23.24 -4.02
CA GLN A 157 -0.60 24.48 -3.65
C GLN A 157 0.86 24.44 -4.07
N GLU A 158 1.37 25.59 -4.52
CA GLU A 158 2.81 25.81 -4.61
C GLU A 158 3.28 26.44 -3.30
N ILE A 159 4.32 25.87 -2.72
CA ILE A 159 4.86 26.27 -1.41
C ILE A 159 6.37 26.45 -1.50
N ALA A 160 6.91 27.29 -0.63
CA ALA A 160 8.35 27.30 -0.39
C ALA A 160 8.78 25.98 0.26
N TYR A 161 9.97 25.50 -0.09
CA TYR A 161 10.54 24.27 0.42
C TYR A 161 11.99 24.47 0.87
N HIS A 162 12.22 24.18 2.15
CA HIS A 162 13.53 24.26 2.81
C HIS A 162 13.90 22.95 3.50
N GLY A 163 13.26 21.84 3.10
CA GLY A 163 13.49 20.53 3.69
C GLY A 163 14.74 19.85 3.13
N PRO A 164 15.06 18.64 3.63
CA PRO A 164 16.32 17.96 3.34
C PRO A 164 16.30 17.13 2.05
N TYR A 165 15.18 17.08 1.32
CA TYR A 165 15.05 16.22 0.14
C TYR A 165 15.30 17.00 -1.14
N GLU A 166 15.97 16.37 -2.08
CA GLU A 166 16.34 16.96 -3.37
C GLU A 166 15.11 17.12 -4.31
N PRO A 167 15.16 18.07 -5.26
CA PRO A 167 14.17 18.19 -6.33
C PRO A 167 13.90 16.88 -7.05
N GLY A 168 12.63 16.63 -7.36
CA GLY A 168 12.16 15.38 -7.96
C GLY A 168 11.81 14.29 -6.94
N THR A 169 11.95 14.56 -5.64
CA THR A 169 11.49 13.64 -4.58
C THR A 169 10.01 13.85 -4.26
N ILE A 170 9.25 12.76 -4.13
CA ILE A 170 7.90 12.78 -3.55
C ILE A 170 8.01 12.50 -2.06
N ILE A 171 7.39 13.34 -1.24
CA ILE A 171 7.27 13.16 0.20
C ILE A 171 5.79 12.97 0.51
N VAL A 172 5.46 11.88 1.20
CA VAL A 172 4.09 11.59 1.65
C VAL A 172 4.09 11.72 3.16
N ASP A 173 3.20 12.57 3.67
CA ASP A 173 2.90 12.71 5.09
C ASP A 173 1.48 12.15 5.35
N PRO A 174 1.36 10.89 5.82
CA PRO A 174 0.07 10.29 6.09
C PRO A 174 -0.69 10.97 7.22
N ARG A 175 0.00 11.59 8.20
CA ARG A 175 -0.65 12.25 9.34
C ARG A 175 -1.24 13.60 8.95
N ALA A 176 -0.54 14.33 8.08
CA ALA A 176 -1.01 15.61 7.56
C ALA A 176 -1.99 15.47 6.38
N HIS A 177 -2.14 14.26 5.82
CA HIS A 177 -2.89 14.01 4.59
C HIS A 177 -2.35 14.83 3.41
N GLN A 178 -1.03 14.91 3.30
CA GLN A 178 -0.35 15.69 2.26
C GLN A 178 0.65 14.83 1.49
N LEU A 179 0.75 15.11 0.19
CA LEU A 179 1.83 14.68 -0.67
C LEU A 179 2.52 15.92 -1.22
N THR A 180 3.85 15.95 -1.16
CA THR A 180 4.67 17.06 -1.63
C THR A 180 5.66 16.57 -2.67
N LEU A 181 5.62 17.14 -3.87
CA LEU A 181 6.66 16.98 -4.88
C LEU A 181 7.66 18.12 -4.72
N VAL A 182 8.91 17.80 -4.39
CA VAL A 182 9.98 18.81 -4.33
C VAL A 182 10.31 19.28 -5.75
N GLU A 183 10.25 20.58 -5.97
CA GLU A 183 10.57 21.22 -7.24
C GLU A 183 11.90 21.97 -7.14
N GLN A 184 12.38 22.51 -8.26
CA GLN A 184 13.60 23.33 -8.27
C GLN A 184 13.38 24.69 -7.60
N ASN A 185 14.47 25.42 -7.35
CA ASN A 185 14.45 26.80 -6.84
C ASN A 185 13.82 26.96 -5.45
N GLY A 186 13.98 25.97 -4.57
CA GLY A 186 13.46 26.03 -3.20
C GLY A 186 11.93 26.05 -3.15
N ARG A 187 11.27 25.45 -4.15
CA ARG A 187 9.81 25.32 -4.22
C ARG A 187 9.39 23.86 -4.11
N ALA A 188 8.15 23.64 -3.77
CA ALA A 188 7.51 22.35 -3.86
C ALA A 188 6.03 22.51 -4.20
N ARG A 189 5.47 21.45 -4.77
CA ARG A 189 4.04 21.35 -5.06
C ARG A 189 3.40 20.39 -4.08
N ARG A 190 2.48 20.89 -3.27
CA ARG A 190 1.74 20.14 -2.27
C ARG A 190 0.34 19.79 -2.77
N TYR A 191 -0.11 18.60 -2.48
CA TYR A 191 -1.42 18.05 -2.83
C TYR A 191 -2.05 17.42 -1.59
N GLY A 192 -3.36 17.63 -1.41
CA GLY A 192 -4.10 16.86 -0.43
C GLY A 192 -4.24 15.41 -0.87
N VAL A 193 -4.13 14.48 0.08
CA VAL A 193 -4.34 13.05 -0.18
C VAL A 193 -5.33 12.43 0.80
N GLY A 194 -6.00 11.37 0.38
CA GLY A 194 -6.66 10.43 1.28
C GLY A 194 -5.71 9.28 1.59
N VAL A 195 -5.60 8.86 2.84
CA VAL A 195 -4.74 7.73 3.20
C VAL A 195 -5.55 6.56 3.74
N GLY A 196 -4.95 5.38 3.72
CA GLY A 196 -5.58 4.20 4.29
C GLY A 196 -5.57 4.21 5.80
N LYS A 197 -6.46 3.41 6.41
CA LYS A 197 -6.29 3.01 7.82
C LYS A 197 -4.95 2.28 8.01
N GLN A 198 -4.54 1.53 6.99
CA GLN A 198 -3.21 0.91 6.87
C GLN A 198 -2.17 1.86 6.25
N GLY A 199 -2.52 3.09 5.88
CA GLY A 199 -1.55 4.10 5.41
C GLY A 199 -0.54 4.51 6.50
N PHE A 200 -0.78 4.08 7.74
CA PHE A 200 0.12 4.21 8.88
C PHE A 200 0.96 2.94 9.13
N SER A 201 0.75 1.85 8.39
CA SER A 201 1.44 0.58 8.65
C SER A 201 2.82 0.49 8.00
N TRP A 202 3.20 1.45 7.16
CA TRP A 202 4.50 1.49 6.53
C TRP A 202 5.01 2.92 6.31
N SER A 203 6.25 3.16 6.72
CA SER A 203 7.03 4.37 6.46
C SER A 203 8.42 3.97 5.93
N GLY A 204 9.09 4.89 5.24
CA GLY A 204 10.40 4.64 4.65
C GLY A 204 10.55 5.17 3.23
N THR A 205 11.55 4.68 2.52
CA THR A 205 11.84 5.08 1.14
C THR A 205 11.33 4.02 0.16
N ALA A 206 10.72 4.46 -0.93
CA ALA A 206 10.34 3.66 -2.08
C ALA A 206 10.71 4.40 -3.38
N THR A 207 10.45 3.76 -4.51
CA THR A 207 10.59 4.33 -5.85
C THR A 207 9.34 4.09 -6.67
N VAL A 208 9.02 5.01 -7.58
CA VAL A 208 7.98 4.79 -8.58
C VAL A 208 8.51 3.79 -9.60
N ASN A 209 8.09 2.52 -9.52
CA ASN A 209 8.56 1.49 -10.43
C ASN A 209 7.82 1.51 -11.78
N SER A 210 6.51 1.75 -11.74
CA SER A 210 5.69 1.83 -12.93
C SER A 210 4.55 2.82 -12.76
N LYS A 211 4.01 3.22 -13.91
CA LYS A 211 3.03 4.28 -14.06
C LYS A 211 1.99 3.84 -15.08
N GLN A 212 0.71 3.94 -14.75
CA GLN A 212 -0.37 3.57 -15.66
C GLN A 212 -1.44 4.67 -15.72
N ALA A 213 -1.86 5.00 -16.94
CA ALA A 213 -3.07 5.78 -17.19
C ALA A 213 -4.27 4.84 -17.28
N TRP A 214 -5.33 5.15 -16.53
CA TRP A 214 -6.52 4.31 -16.39
C TRP A 214 -6.17 2.84 -16.11
N PRO A 215 -5.52 2.57 -14.97
CA PRO A 215 -5.08 1.23 -14.60
C PRO A 215 -6.29 0.30 -14.39
N ASP A 216 -6.10 -0.97 -14.66
CA ASP A 216 -7.02 -1.99 -14.17
C ASP A 216 -6.81 -2.17 -12.66
N TRP A 217 -7.90 -2.48 -11.95
CA TRP A 217 -7.85 -2.73 -10.52
C TRP A 217 -8.21 -4.19 -10.21
N TYR A 218 -7.31 -4.85 -9.49
CA TYR A 218 -7.46 -6.24 -9.09
C TYR A 218 -7.72 -6.30 -7.57
N PRO A 219 -8.99 -6.32 -7.13
CA PRO A 219 -9.31 -6.45 -5.71
C PRO A 219 -8.88 -7.81 -5.14
N PRO A 220 -8.51 -7.88 -3.85
CA PRO A 220 -8.29 -9.14 -3.16
C PRO A 220 -9.53 -10.05 -3.24
N LYS A 221 -9.32 -11.36 -3.35
CA LYS A 221 -10.43 -12.34 -3.47
C LYS A 221 -11.39 -12.26 -2.29
N GLU A 222 -10.87 -12.03 -1.10
CA GLU A 222 -11.62 -11.87 0.14
C GLU A 222 -12.50 -10.62 0.09
N MET A 223 -12.03 -9.55 -0.58
CA MET A 223 -12.80 -8.33 -0.78
C MET A 223 -13.97 -8.55 -1.75
N ILE A 224 -13.75 -9.32 -2.81
CA ILE A 224 -14.81 -9.71 -3.75
C ILE A 224 -15.87 -10.57 -3.03
N ALA A 225 -15.42 -11.59 -2.30
CA ALA A 225 -16.31 -12.54 -1.62
C ALA A 225 -17.25 -11.87 -0.59
N ARG A 226 -16.77 -10.84 0.12
CA ARG A 226 -17.56 -10.13 1.15
C ARG A 226 -18.43 -8.99 0.63
N SER A 227 -18.30 -8.60 -0.63
CA SER A 227 -19.00 -7.44 -1.20
C SER A 227 -19.78 -7.84 -2.45
N PRO A 228 -21.09 -8.10 -2.34
CA PRO A 228 -21.94 -8.44 -3.49
C PRO A 228 -21.89 -7.39 -4.60
N LYS A 229 -21.81 -6.11 -4.21
CA LYS A 229 -21.66 -5.00 -5.16
C LYS A 229 -20.35 -5.10 -5.94
N LEU A 230 -19.23 -5.37 -5.28
CA LEU A 230 -17.96 -5.51 -5.97
C LEU A 230 -17.95 -6.75 -6.87
N ALA A 231 -18.55 -7.85 -6.41
CA ALA A 231 -18.66 -9.09 -7.19
C ALA A 231 -19.41 -8.90 -8.51
N SER A 232 -20.37 -7.96 -8.59
CA SER A 232 -21.06 -7.62 -9.84
C SER A 232 -20.35 -6.57 -10.71
N GLU A 233 -19.24 -6.01 -10.23
CA GLU A 233 -18.45 -4.99 -10.93
C GLU A 233 -17.12 -5.51 -11.48
N VAL A 234 -16.71 -6.74 -11.09
CA VAL A 234 -15.47 -7.37 -11.56
C VAL A 234 -15.73 -8.24 -12.78
N ASP A 235 -14.83 -8.15 -13.76
CA ASP A 235 -14.79 -8.95 -14.98
C ASP A 235 -13.48 -9.76 -15.05
N LYS A 236 -13.43 -10.74 -15.96
CA LYS A 236 -12.19 -11.47 -16.25
C LYS A 236 -11.28 -10.61 -17.14
N LEU A 237 -10.21 -10.08 -16.54
CA LEU A 237 -9.16 -9.31 -17.21
C LEU A 237 -7.87 -10.13 -17.33
N GLN A 238 -6.84 -9.53 -17.93
CA GLN A 238 -5.56 -10.19 -18.21
C GLN A 238 -4.92 -10.83 -16.97
N SER A 239 -4.95 -10.14 -15.82
CA SER A 239 -4.33 -10.63 -14.58
C SER A 239 -5.32 -11.30 -13.62
N GLY A 240 -6.54 -11.59 -14.06
CA GLY A 240 -7.58 -12.25 -13.25
C GLY A 240 -8.86 -11.41 -13.12
N LEU A 241 -9.63 -11.67 -12.05
CA LEU A 241 -10.85 -10.89 -11.77
C LEU A 241 -10.48 -9.46 -11.37
N GLY A 242 -11.02 -8.49 -12.08
CA GLY A 242 -10.71 -7.08 -11.84
C GLY A 242 -11.74 -6.14 -12.44
N VAL A 243 -11.64 -4.87 -12.05
CA VAL A 243 -12.41 -3.77 -12.63
C VAL A 243 -11.52 -3.13 -13.69
N ALA A 244 -11.99 -3.09 -14.93
CA ALA A 244 -11.24 -2.48 -16.03
C ALA A 244 -11.00 -0.99 -15.77
N GLY A 245 -9.91 -0.45 -16.30
CA GLY A 245 -9.63 0.98 -16.24
C GLY A 245 -10.74 1.80 -16.90
N GLY A 246 -11.28 2.78 -16.16
CA GLY A 246 -12.36 3.65 -16.64
C GLY A 246 -13.07 4.39 -15.52
N LEU A 247 -14.18 5.06 -15.83
CA LEU A 247 -14.91 5.96 -14.91
C LEU A 247 -15.49 5.28 -13.66
N ARG A 248 -15.55 3.94 -13.65
CA ARG A 248 -16.04 3.14 -12.50
C ARG A 248 -14.89 2.56 -11.68
N ASN A 249 -13.64 2.72 -12.11
CA ASN A 249 -12.50 2.14 -11.45
C ASN A 249 -12.08 2.97 -10.23
N PRO A 250 -11.96 2.36 -9.03
CA PRO A 250 -11.62 3.09 -7.81
C PRO A 250 -10.17 3.60 -7.76
N LEU A 251 -9.29 3.14 -8.67
CA LEU A 251 -7.95 3.71 -8.84
C LEU A 251 -7.95 5.04 -9.59
N GLY A 252 -9.06 5.40 -10.23
CA GLY A 252 -9.22 6.65 -10.95
C GLY A 252 -8.34 6.76 -12.20
N ALA A 253 -8.00 8.01 -12.55
CA ALA A 253 -7.41 8.33 -13.85
C ALA A 253 -5.95 7.89 -14.01
N ARG A 254 -5.18 7.83 -12.92
CA ARG A 254 -3.74 7.54 -12.92
C ARG A 254 -3.37 6.71 -11.69
N ALA A 255 -2.39 5.83 -11.84
CA ALA A 255 -1.73 5.16 -10.72
C ALA A 255 -0.21 5.06 -10.90
N MET A 256 0.50 5.17 -9.80
CA MET A 256 1.95 5.01 -9.66
C MET A 256 2.22 3.95 -8.61
N TYR A 257 3.01 2.93 -8.99
CA TYR A 257 3.23 1.72 -8.18
C TYR A 257 4.56 1.84 -7.45
N LEU A 258 4.53 1.69 -6.12
CA LEU A 258 5.67 1.97 -5.27
C LEU A 258 6.42 0.69 -4.92
N TRP A 259 7.74 0.69 -5.13
CA TRP A 259 8.60 -0.46 -4.90
C TRP A 259 9.76 -0.11 -3.97
N GLN A 260 10.21 -1.10 -3.21
CA GLN A 260 11.44 -1.07 -2.41
C GLN A 260 12.44 -2.06 -3.01
N GLY A 261 13.47 -1.54 -3.66
CA GLY A 261 14.34 -2.37 -4.50
C GLY A 261 13.51 -3.14 -5.54
N ASN A 262 13.58 -4.47 -5.49
CA ASN A 262 12.87 -5.36 -6.41
C ASN A 262 11.54 -5.91 -5.84
N LYS A 263 11.01 -5.32 -4.76
CA LYS A 263 9.77 -5.78 -4.12
C LYS A 263 8.65 -4.74 -4.24
N ASP A 264 7.49 -5.17 -4.74
CA ASP A 264 6.27 -4.37 -4.70
C ASP A 264 5.84 -4.15 -3.24
N THR A 265 5.63 -2.90 -2.87
CA THR A 265 5.17 -2.53 -1.52
C THR A 265 3.67 -2.76 -1.34
N LEU A 266 2.95 -3.01 -2.45
CA LEU A 266 1.49 -3.00 -2.54
C LEU A 266 0.87 -1.61 -2.26
N PHE A 267 1.67 -0.57 -2.05
CA PHE A 267 1.22 0.81 -1.97
C PHE A 267 1.27 1.47 -3.34
N ARG A 268 0.28 2.34 -3.56
CA ARG A 268 0.09 3.08 -4.81
C ARG A 268 -0.29 4.51 -4.50
N ILE A 269 0.19 5.43 -5.33
CA ILE A 269 -0.35 6.78 -5.43
C ILE A 269 -1.29 6.79 -6.61
N HIS A 270 -2.57 7.07 -6.40
CA HIS A 270 -3.58 6.93 -7.45
C HIS A 270 -4.71 7.95 -7.34
N GLY A 271 -5.48 8.10 -8.41
CA GLY A 271 -6.68 8.96 -8.45
C GLY A 271 -7.84 8.42 -7.61
N THR A 272 -8.98 9.10 -7.60
CA THR A 272 -10.19 8.62 -6.91
C THR A 272 -11.43 9.14 -7.58
N LEU A 273 -12.51 8.37 -7.52
CA LEU A 273 -13.85 8.81 -7.92
C LEU A 273 -14.53 9.66 -6.82
N GLU A 274 -13.95 9.69 -5.63
CA GLU A 274 -14.51 10.32 -4.45
C GLU A 274 -13.60 11.47 -3.96
N PRO A 275 -13.57 12.64 -4.62
CA PRO A 275 -12.67 13.74 -4.24
C PRO A 275 -12.95 14.25 -2.81
N PHE A 276 -14.17 14.06 -2.29
CA PHE A 276 -14.53 14.36 -0.90
C PHE A 276 -13.88 13.42 0.15
N SER A 277 -13.18 12.37 -0.28
CA SER A 277 -12.41 11.47 0.59
C SER A 277 -11.01 12.00 0.92
N ILE A 278 -10.56 13.05 0.23
CA ILE A 278 -9.26 13.69 0.46
C ILE A 278 -9.27 14.38 1.82
N GLY A 279 -8.16 14.26 2.56
CA GLY A 279 -8.06 14.73 3.95
C GLY A 279 -8.66 13.77 4.98
N LYS A 280 -8.96 12.53 4.59
CA LYS A 280 -9.55 11.50 5.48
C LYS A 280 -8.76 10.20 5.44
N SER A 281 -8.86 9.43 6.53
CA SER A 281 -8.23 8.11 6.69
C SER A 281 -9.24 6.98 6.43
N VAL A 282 -9.59 6.76 5.16
CA VAL A 282 -10.72 5.89 4.76
C VAL A 282 -10.36 4.75 3.81
N SER A 283 -9.09 4.61 3.39
CA SER A 283 -8.69 3.58 2.41
C SER A 283 -8.15 2.28 3.03
N SER A 284 -7.97 1.25 2.21
CA SER A 284 -7.32 -0.03 2.57
C SER A 284 -5.79 0.00 2.45
N GLY A 285 -5.15 1.19 2.40
CA GLY A 285 -3.69 1.34 2.49
C GLY A 285 -3.09 2.33 1.49
N CYS A 286 -3.68 2.49 0.31
CA CYS A 286 -3.11 3.34 -0.74
C CYS A 286 -3.33 4.85 -0.50
N ILE A 287 -2.55 5.66 -1.24
CA ILE A 287 -2.57 7.13 -1.25
C ILE A 287 -3.48 7.59 -2.39
N ARG A 288 -4.63 8.17 -2.04
CA ARG A 288 -5.66 8.64 -2.97
C ARG A 288 -5.49 10.12 -3.24
N MET A 289 -5.61 10.52 -4.49
CA MET A 289 -5.55 11.90 -4.95
C MET A 289 -6.80 12.22 -5.76
N ILE A 290 -7.19 13.49 -5.80
CA ILE A 290 -8.16 13.98 -6.79
C ILE A 290 -7.64 13.59 -8.18
N ASN A 291 -8.50 13.13 -9.10
CA ASN A 291 -8.05 12.68 -10.43
C ASN A 291 -7.21 13.74 -11.16
N GLN A 292 -7.60 15.01 -11.09
CA GLN A 292 -6.85 16.12 -11.69
C GLN A 292 -5.46 16.29 -11.06
N ASP A 293 -5.32 16.07 -9.75
CA ASP A 293 -4.04 16.10 -9.04
C ASP A 293 -3.18 14.86 -9.33
N ALA A 294 -3.81 13.70 -9.46
CA ALA A 294 -3.15 12.48 -9.90
C ALA A 294 -2.59 12.64 -11.32
N ILE A 295 -3.34 13.26 -12.24
CA ILE A 295 -2.90 13.57 -13.60
C ILE A 295 -1.70 14.51 -13.58
N ASP A 296 -1.77 15.57 -12.79
CA ASP A 296 -0.68 16.55 -12.68
C ASP A 296 0.59 15.93 -12.12
N LEU A 297 0.51 15.26 -10.97
CA LEU A 297 1.66 14.56 -10.39
C LEU A 297 2.24 13.54 -11.37
N PHE A 298 1.38 12.76 -12.02
CA PHE A 298 1.78 11.77 -13.01
C PHE A 298 2.55 12.39 -14.18
N SER A 299 2.18 13.57 -14.66
CA SER A 299 2.90 14.25 -15.75
C SER A 299 4.27 14.81 -15.35
N ARG A 300 4.51 15.00 -14.03
CA ARG A 300 5.73 15.62 -13.50
C ARG A 300 6.81 14.63 -13.07
N VAL A 301 6.43 13.39 -12.77
CA VAL A 301 7.34 12.41 -12.16
C VAL A 301 7.67 11.27 -13.12
N ASN A 302 8.88 10.73 -13.00
CA ASN A 302 9.35 9.65 -13.86
C ASN A 302 9.32 8.31 -13.13
N VAL A 303 9.39 7.22 -13.89
CA VAL A 303 9.80 5.94 -13.32
C VAL A 303 11.19 6.11 -12.73
N GLY A 304 11.40 5.57 -11.52
CA GLY A 304 12.60 5.78 -10.70
C GLY A 304 12.50 6.95 -9.72
N THR A 305 11.47 7.80 -9.80
CA THR A 305 11.28 8.89 -8.84
C THR A 305 11.26 8.35 -7.40
N LYS A 306 12.09 8.96 -6.54
CA LYS A 306 12.17 8.64 -5.12
C LYS A 306 10.89 9.07 -4.41
N VAL A 307 10.36 8.19 -3.58
CA VAL A 307 9.22 8.45 -2.71
C VAL A 307 9.65 8.22 -1.26
N VAL A 308 9.34 9.15 -0.38
CA VAL A 308 9.60 9.04 1.06
C VAL A 308 8.28 9.16 1.79
N VAL A 309 7.92 8.13 2.56
CA VAL A 309 6.71 8.11 3.40
C VAL A 309 7.13 8.36 4.84
N LEU A 310 6.60 9.43 5.42
CA LEU A 310 6.87 9.85 6.80
C LEU A 310 6.08 8.99 7.80
N ASN A 311 6.59 8.88 9.02
CA ASN A 311 5.98 8.14 10.12
C ASN A 311 5.09 9.04 10.99
#